data_AF-A0A840C8V1-F1
#
_entry.id   AF-A0A840C8V1-F1
#
_cell.length_a   1.000
_cell.length_b   1.000
_cell.length_c   1.000
_cell.angle_alpha   90.00
_cell.angle_beta   90.00
_cell.angle_gamma   90.00
#
_symmetry.space_group_name_H-M   'P 1'
#
loop_
_entity.id
_entity.type
_entity.pdbx_description
1 polymer ?
#
loop_
_entity_poly.entity_id
_entity_poly.type
_entity_poly.pdbx_seq_one_letter_code
_entity_poly.pdbx_strand_id
1 'polypeptide(L)' 'MAHAQQIHVAQSGLAEWLKSGVSAAREWISRRRVYNRTVDELSTLTARELSDLGISRSMIHYVARDAAHGK' A
#
# COMPACT_ATOMS: atom_id res chain seq x y z
N MET A 1 49.23 -22.81 7.63
CA MET A 1 48.77 -21.42 7.79
C MET A 1 47.26 -21.44 7.73
N ALA A 2 46.60 -21.03 8.82
CA ALA A 2 45.17 -21.19 9.04
C ALA A 2 44.35 -20.17 8.22
N HIS A 3 43.25 -20.65 7.64
CA HIS A 3 42.31 -19.87 6.85
C HIS A 3 41.61 -18.80 7.71
N ALA A 4 41.80 -17.53 7.39
CA ALA A 4 41.01 -16.43 7.91
C ALA A 4 39.84 -16.17 6.96
N GLN A 5 38.65 -16.69 7.27
CA GLN A 5 37.41 -16.28 6.60
C GLN A 5 36.90 -15.00 7.27
N GLN A 6 37.16 -13.86 6.63
CA GLN A 6 36.66 -12.55 7.03
C GLN A 6 35.14 -12.48 6.88
N ILE A 7 34.44 -12.30 8.00
CA ILE A 7 32.99 -12.10 8.04
C ILE A 7 32.70 -10.63 7.68
N HIS A 8 32.40 -10.35 6.41
CA HIS A 8 31.94 -9.03 5.95
C HIS A 8 30.41 -8.85 6.02
N VAL A 9 29.67 -9.77 6.66
CA VAL A 9 28.20 -9.89 6.52
C VAL A 9 27.41 -9.25 7.66
N ALA A 10 28.05 -8.85 8.76
CA ALA A 10 27.34 -8.39 9.96
C ALA A 10 26.67 -7.00 9.82
N GLN A 11 27.18 -6.14 8.93
CA GLN A 11 26.67 -4.76 8.76
C GLN A 11 25.62 -4.63 7.64
N SER A 12 25.63 -5.55 6.65
CA SER A 12 24.67 -5.55 5.54
C SER A 12 23.32 -6.17 5.94
N GLY A 13 23.32 -7.28 6.68
CA GLY A 13 22.08 -7.98 7.04
C GLY A 13 21.11 -7.14 7.87
N LEU A 14 21.64 -6.34 8.82
CA LEU A 14 20.78 -5.53 9.69
C LEU A 14 20.16 -4.32 8.95
N ALA A 15 20.97 -3.66 8.13
CA ALA A 15 20.51 -2.53 7.34
C ALA A 15 19.50 -2.98 6.26
N GLU A 16 19.64 -4.19 5.72
CA GLU A 16 18.78 -4.74 4.68
C GLU A 16 17.38 -5.10 5.21
N TRP A 17 17.27 -5.69 6.43
CA TRP A 17 15.95 -5.93 7.03
C TRP A 17 15.24 -4.63 7.43
N LEU A 18 15.97 -3.61 7.89
CA LEU A 18 15.39 -2.30 8.19
C LEU A 18 14.86 -1.65 6.92
N LYS A 19 15.64 -1.68 5.84
CA LYS A 19 15.24 -1.14 4.54
C LYS A 19 14.00 -1.85 4.00
N SER A 20 13.96 -3.19 4.07
CA SER A 20 12.80 -3.96 3.60
C SER A 20 11.55 -3.72 4.46
N GLY A 21 11.70 -3.57 5.78
CA GLY A 21 10.61 -3.19 6.67
C GLY A 21 10.05 -1.80 6.36
N VAL A 22 10.91 -0.81 6.14
CA VAL A 22 10.50 0.56 5.80
C VAL A 22 9.81 0.62 4.44
N SER A 23 10.29 -0.10 3.43
CA SER A 23 9.64 -0.14 2.12
C SER A 23 8.24 -0.75 2.20
N ALA A 24 8.08 -1.88 2.91
CA ALA A 24 6.79 -2.51 3.12
C ALA A 24 5.80 -1.61 3.88
N ALA A 25 6.29 -0.92 4.92
CA ALA A 25 5.47 0.03 5.68
C ALA A 25 5.03 1.22 4.81
N ARG A 26 5.94 1.79 4.01
CA ARG A 26 5.61 2.89 3.09
C ARG A 26 4.56 2.50 2.07
N GLU A 27 4.69 1.30 1.51
CA GLU A 27 3.73 0.79 0.55
C GLU A 27 2.35 0.58 1.19
N TRP A 28 2.29 -0.03 2.37
CA TRP A 28 1.04 -0.19 3.12
C TRP A 28 0.36 1.16 3.42
N ILE A 29 1.13 2.15 3.89
CA ILE A 29 0.62 3.51 4.14
C ILE A 29 0.09 4.14 2.85
N SER A 30 0.81 4.00 1.73
CA SER A 30 0.40 4.53 0.43
C SER A 30 -0.96 3.95 0.01
N ARG A 31 -1.10 2.62 0.05
CA ARG A 31 -2.35 1.92 -0.29
C ARG A 31 -3.49 2.35 0.63
N ARG A 32 -3.22 2.48 1.94
CA ARG A 32 -4.23 2.91 2.91
C ARG A 32 -4.69 4.35 2.66
N ARG A 33 -3.78 5.24 2.27
CA ARG A 33 -4.11 6.62 1.90
C ARG A 33 -5.01 6.68 0.66
N VAL A 34 -4.66 5.93 -0.40
CA VAL A 34 -5.48 5.87 -1.62
C VAL A 34 -6.87 5.35 -1.29
N TYR A 35 -6.97 4.22 -0.58
CA TYR A 35 -8.25 3.65 -0.16
C TYR A 35 -9.11 4.66 0.61
N ASN A 36 -8.56 5.29 1.65
CA ASN A 36 -9.33 6.22 2.48
C ASN A 36 -9.80 7.42 1.64
N ARG A 37 -8.91 7.97 0.81
CA ARG A 37 -9.25 9.07 -0.09
C ARG A 37 -10.39 8.68 -1.04
N THR A 38 -10.32 7.52 -1.69
CA THR A 38 -11.36 7.07 -2.61
C THR A 38 -12.68 6.81 -1.89
N VAL A 39 -12.66 6.24 -0.67
CA VAL A 39 -13.88 6.10 0.13
C VAL A 39 -14.46 7.45 0.47
N ASP A 40 -13.65 8.39 0.98
CA ASP A 40 -14.12 9.72 1.37
C ASP A 40 -14.72 10.46 0.16
N GLU A 41 -14.04 10.46 -0.99
CA GLU A 41 -14.50 11.09 -2.23
C GLU A 41 -15.80 10.46 -2.76
N LEU A 42 -15.91 9.13 -2.80
CA LEU A 42 -17.13 8.49 -3.29
C LEU A 42 -18.29 8.56 -2.30
N SER A 43 -18.00 8.65 -1.00
CA SER A 43 -19.02 8.72 0.04
C SER A 43 -19.72 10.08 0.09
N THR A 44 -19.02 11.15 -0.31
CA THR A 44 -19.61 12.50 -0.42
C THR A 44 -20.54 12.64 -1.62
N LEU A 45 -20.42 11.76 -2.62
CA LEU A 45 -21.30 11.76 -3.79
C LEU A 45 -22.73 11.32 -3.44
N THR A 46 -23.68 11.92 -4.15
CA THR A 46 -25.09 11.57 -4.11
C THR A 46 -25.36 10.24 -4.82
N ALA A 47 -26.51 9.63 -4.54
CA ALA A 47 -26.90 8.38 -5.22
C ALA A 47 -27.00 8.55 -6.75
N ARG A 48 -27.34 9.75 -7.24
CA ARG A 48 -27.42 10.04 -8.67
C ARG A 48 -26.03 10.12 -9.29
N GLU A 49 -25.11 10.87 -8.71
CA GLU A 49 -23.73 10.97 -9.19
C GLU A 49 -23.03 9.60 -9.20
N LEU A 50 -23.25 8.78 -8.16
CA LEU A 50 -22.77 7.40 -8.14
C LEU A 50 -23.39 6.57 -9.27
N SER A 51 -24.70 6.71 -9.51
CA SER A 51 -25.39 6.01 -10.60
C SER A 51 -24.92 6.46 -11.98
N ASP A 52 -24.59 7.74 -12.17
CA ASP A 52 -24.06 8.28 -13.43
C ASP A 52 -22.66 7.70 -13.72
N LEU A 53 -21.89 7.38 -12.67
CA LEU A 53 -20.63 6.64 -12.76
C LEU A 53 -20.81 5.12 -12.91
N GLY A 54 -22.04 4.60 -12.81
CA GLY A 54 -22.33 3.17 -12.82
C GLY A 54 -21.90 2.43 -11.54
N ILE A 55 -21.74 3.15 -10.43
CA ILE A 55 -21.29 2.62 -9.14
C ILE A 55 -22.47 2.61 -8.16
N SER A 56 -22.66 1.50 -7.45
CA SER A 56 -23.60 1.47 -6.32
C SER A 56 -22.90 1.80 -4.99
N ARG A 57 -23.65 2.27 -3.99
CA ARG A 57 -23.06 2.69 -2.69
C ARG A 57 -22.33 1.54 -1.97
N SER A 58 -22.73 0.29 -2.19
CA SER A 58 -22.03 -0.90 -1.68
C SER A 58 -20.71 -1.19 -2.41
N MET A 59 -20.55 -0.73 -3.66
CA MET A 59 -19.33 -0.91 -4.45
C MET A 59 -18.21 0.06 -4.08
N ILE A 60 -18.48 1.11 -3.31
CA ILE A 60 -17.47 2.11 -2.92
C ILE A 60 -16.22 1.44 -2.32
N HIS A 61 -16.42 0.50 -1.39
CA HIS A 61 -15.30 -0.23 -0.77
C HIS A 61 -14.58 -1.19 -1.72
N TYR A 62 -15.28 -1.69 -2.74
CA TYR A 62 -14.67 -2.51 -3.78
C TYR A 62 -13.78 -1.65 -4.67
N VAL A 63 -14.31 -0.54 -5.19
CA VAL A 63 -13.58 0.41 -6.05
C VAL A 63 -12.39 1.02 -5.31
N ALA A 64 -12.55 1.42 -4.05
CA ALA A 64 -11.45 1.95 -3.25
C ALA A 64 -10.33 0.93 -3.01
N ARG A 65 -10.67 -0.35 -2.87
CA ARG A 65 -9.68 -1.43 -2.76
C ARG A 65 -8.95 -1.64 -4.08
N ASP A 66 -9.68 -1.60 -5.19
CA ASP A 66 -9.11 -1.74 -6.53
C ASP A 66 -8.13 -0.60 -6.86
N ALA A 67 -8.55 0.64 -6.61
CA ALA A 67 -7.72 1.83 -6.75
C ALA A 67 -6.47 1.78 -5.86
N ALA A 68 -6.58 1.29 -4.63
CA ALA A 68 -5.43 1.13 -3.73
C ALA A 68 -4.43 0.06 -4.18
N HIS A 69 -4.86 -0.93 -4.98
CA HIS A 69 -4.00 -1.98 -5.50
C HIS A 69 -3.53 -1.74 -6.94
N GLY A 70 -4.05 -0.72 -7.63
CA GLY A 70 -3.63 -0.32 -8.97
C GLY A 70 -3.90 -1.41 -10.02
N LYS A 71 -5.03 -2.11 -9.91
CA LYS A 71 -5.47 -3.08 -10.92
C LYS A 71 -6.10 -2.40 -12.12
#